data_AF-A0A2E0MUN2-F1
#
_entry.id   AF-A0A2E0MUN2-F1
#
_cell.length_a   1.000
_cell.length_b   1.000
_cell.length_c   1.000
_cell.angle_alpha   90.00
_cell.angle_beta   90.00
_cell.angle_gamma   90.00
#
_symmetry.space_group_name_H-M   'P 1'
#
loop_
_entity.id
_entity.type
_entity.pdbx_description
1 polymer ?
#
loop_
_entity_poly.entity_id
_entity_poly.type
_entity_poly.pdbx_seq_one_letter_code
_entity_poly.pdbx_strand_id
1 'polypeptide(L)'
;MGESDPVRTLTRELVLAAGMIALLVLAMWAHTGSMPPLVVVESNSMQHDSDGEVGTIDAGDLVLVHSPDNKRIITFVEATDPSSDYYEYESLGMEGDVIIFERNGETDSTPIIHRALFEVVVGDTVPTNNESQCEVGVFWKDACVTSWSVPGSDQIRVTKINLVLDGNSAGEYECSEVVGHEDSKWYSVENYTPMSPGYITLGDNNNCDDDQAVGKYSTNGLMSIHSGMIRPVQEDWVIGISGAEIPWLGTVKLMVSGGDSPGVSQVPGQSFMYLILFVGAVLALPMMIDPMVNRLLKNSPEVIEAEREEVIAKIYSSEEE
;
A
#
# COMPACT_ATOMS: atom_id res chain seq x y z
N MET A 1 -8.23 12.20 51.03
CA MET A 1 -8.38 11.53 49.72
C MET A 1 -9.85 11.65 49.34
N GLY A 2 -10.21 12.62 48.49
CA GLY A 2 -11.60 12.77 48.06
C GLY A 2 -11.98 11.62 47.15
N GLU A 3 -13.16 11.03 47.37
CA GLU A 3 -13.76 10.03 46.50
C GLU A 3 -13.83 10.60 45.08
N SER A 4 -12.90 10.19 44.22
CA SER A 4 -13.00 10.44 42.79
C SER A 4 -14.15 9.60 42.27
N ASP A 5 -15.24 10.27 41.86
CA ASP A 5 -16.38 9.59 41.24
C ASP A 5 -15.87 8.69 40.10
N PRO A 6 -16.05 7.36 40.21
CA PRO A 6 -15.52 6.40 39.23
C PRO A 6 -16.05 6.69 37.82
N VAL A 7 -17.27 7.24 37.70
CA VAL A 7 -17.87 7.60 36.40
C VAL A 7 -17.15 8.79 35.76
N ARG A 8 -16.81 9.81 36.57
CA ARG A 8 -16.08 11.00 36.09
C ARG A 8 -14.67 10.65 35.63
N THR A 9 -14.00 9.72 36.33
CA THR A 9 -12.66 9.26 35.98
C THR A 9 -12.68 8.48 34.66
N LEU A 10 -13.60 7.52 34.53
CA LEU A 10 -13.80 6.76 33.30
C LEU A 10 -14.12 7.67 32.10
N THR A 11 -15.01 8.65 32.28
CA THR A 11 -15.39 9.58 31.21
C THR A 11 -14.19 10.41 30.76
N ARG A 12 -13.38 10.90 31.71
CA ARG A 12 -12.16 11.65 31.39
C ARG A 12 -11.17 10.80 30.59
N GLU A 13 -10.93 9.57 31.02
CA GLU A 13 -10.01 8.65 30.33
C GLU A 13 -10.49 8.32 28.92
N LEU A 14 -11.80 8.07 28.76
CA LEU A 14 -12.39 7.81 27.45
C LEU A 14 -12.29 9.03 26.52
N VAL A 15 -12.54 10.23 27.02
CA VAL A 15 -12.40 11.48 26.24
C VAL A 15 -10.93 11.72 25.84
N LEU A 16 -9.98 11.48 26.74
CA LEU A 16 -8.56 11.61 26.44
C LEU A 16 -8.11 10.58 25.39
N ALA A 17 -8.53 9.31 25.53
CA ALA A 17 -8.22 8.26 24.56
C ALA A 17 -8.83 8.56 23.19
N ALA A 18 -10.10 8.92 23.14
CA ALA A 18 -10.77 9.29 21.89
C ALA A 18 -10.14 10.55 21.26
N GLY A 19 -9.78 11.55 22.05
CA GLY A 19 -9.11 12.75 21.58
C GLY A 19 -7.72 12.47 21.01
N MET A 20 -6.96 11.57 21.63
CA MET A 20 -5.67 11.11 21.12
C MET A 20 -5.82 10.36 19.80
N ILE A 21 -6.77 9.42 19.70
CA ILE A 21 -7.04 8.69 18.45
C ILE A 21 -7.48 9.66 17.35
N ALA A 22 -8.38 10.59 17.64
CA ALA A 22 -8.82 11.59 16.67
C ALA A 22 -7.67 12.47 16.19
N LEU A 23 -6.77 12.90 17.08
CA LEU A 23 -5.58 13.65 16.71
C LEU A 23 -4.66 12.84 15.78
N LEU A 24 -4.43 11.56 16.09
CA LEU A 24 -3.62 10.68 15.25
C LEU A 24 -4.25 10.50 13.87
N VAL A 25 -5.54 10.17 13.80
CA VAL A 25 -6.25 10.01 12.52
C VAL A 25 -6.24 11.31 11.71
N LEU A 26 -6.46 12.47 12.34
CA LEU A 26 -6.40 13.77 11.66
C LEU A 26 -5.00 14.10 11.17
N ALA A 27 -3.96 13.80 11.96
CA ALA A 27 -2.57 14.00 11.57
C ALA A 27 -2.20 13.10 10.39
N MET A 28 -2.64 11.84 10.41
CA MET A 28 -2.45 10.90 9.31
C MET A 28 -3.19 11.35 8.07
N TRP A 29 -4.47 11.71 8.18
CA TRP A 29 -5.25 12.23 7.06
C TRP A 29 -4.62 13.50 6.46
N ALA A 30 -4.13 14.41 7.29
CA ALA A 30 -3.43 15.60 6.83
C ALA A 30 -2.10 15.28 6.12
N HIS A 31 -1.45 14.16 6.48
CA HIS A 31 -0.21 13.71 5.85
C HIS A 31 -0.45 12.92 4.55
N THR A 32 -1.45 12.03 4.53
CA THR A 32 -1.71 11.13 3.42
C THR A 32 -2.67 11.71 2.38
N GLY A 33 -3.58 12.59 2.79
CA GLY A 33 -4.64 13.15 1.96
C GLY A 33 -5.77 12.17 1.63
N SER A 34 -5.74 10.95 2.15
CA SER A 34 -6.68 9.86 1.85
C SER A 34 -7.45 9.41 3.10
N MET A 35 -8.68 8.91 2.92
CA MET A 35 -9.41 8.15 3.96
C MET A 35 -9.96 6.85 3.38
N PRO A 36 -9.69 5.69 4.01
CA PRO A 36 -8.87 5.51 5.20
C PRO A 36 -7.37 5.72 4.92
N PRO A 37 -6.56 6.22 5.89
CA PRO A 37 -5.15 6.53 5.67
C PRO A 37 -4.25 5.29 5.81
N LEU A 38 -4.83 4.19 6.31
CA LEU A 38 -4.18 2.90 6.54
C LEU A 38 -5.13 1.78 6.11
N VAL A 39 -4.58 0.77 5.45
CA VAL A 39 -5.28 -0.47 5.09
C VAL A 39 -4.51 -1.68 5.60
N VAL A 40 -5.21 -2.76 5.90
CA VAL A 40 -4.59 -4.04 6.27
C VAL A 40 -4.59 -4.94 5.05
N VAL A 41 -3.44 -5.54 4.79
CA VAL A 41 -3.26 -6.51 3.71
C VAL A 41 -3.77 -7.86 4.16
N GLU A 42 -4.67 -8.46 3.38
CA GLU A 42 -5.32 -9.72 3.76
C GLU A 42 -4.76 -10.94 2.99
N SER A 43 -4.12 -10.74 1.83
CA SER A 43 -3.62 -11.80 0.95
C SER A 43 -2.11 -11.75 0.75
N ASN A 44 -1.56 -12.89 0.31
CA ASN A 44 -0.14 -13.06 0.00
C ASN A 44 0.23 -12.76 -1.46
N SER A 45 -0.68 -12.14 -2.24
CA SER A 45 -0.48 -11.88 -3.67
C SER A 45 0.60 -10.85 -3.97
N MET A 46 1.06 -10.10 -2.95
CA MET A 46 2.16 -9.12 -3.07
C MET A 46 3.45 -9.55 -2.32
N GLN A 47 3.46 -10.74 -1.73
CA GLN A 47 4.54 -11.23 -0.87
C GLN A 47 5.77 -11.69 -1.69
N HIS A 48 6.96 -11.18 -1.42
CA HIS A 48 8.16 -11.59 -2.18
C HIS A 48 8.84 -12.84 -1.62
N ASP A 49 8.89 -12.98 -0.29
CA ASP A 49 9.44 -14.16 0.39
C ASP A 49 8.37 -14.82 1.26
N SER A 50 8.24 -16.14 1.18
CA SER A 50 7.30 -16.95 1.98
C SER A 50 7.42 -16.78 3.51
N ASP A 51 8.60 -16.43 4.03
CA ASP A 51 8.82 -16.17 5.45
C ASP A 51 8.45 -14.72 5.85
N GLY A 52 8.21 -13.85 4.88
CA GLY A 52 7.93 -12.42 5.03
C GLY A 52 9.20 -11.56 5.01
N GLU A 53 9.11 -10.36 4.45
CA GLU A 53 10.22 -9.43 4.27
C GLU A 53 9.79 -7.98 4.53
N VAL A 54 10.58 -7.28 5.37
CA VAL A 54 10.37 -5.85 5.63
C VAL A 54 10.84 -5.03 4.42
N GLY A 55 9.96 -4.15 3.95
CA GLY A 55 10.12 -3.36 2.73
C GLY A 55 9.28 -3.87 1.57
N THR A 56 8.50 -4.94 1.78
CA THR A 56 7.59 -5.56 0.82
C THR A 56 6.21 -5.77 1.45
N ILE A 57 5.18 -5.99 0.65
CA ILE A 57 3.82 -6.14 1.18
C ILE A 57 3.55 -7.59 1.58
N ASP A 58 3.51 -7.86 2.88
CA ASP A 58 3.08 -9.15 3.41
C ASP A 58 1.63 -9.13 3.93
N ALA A 59 0.98 -10.30 3.88
CA ALA A 59 -0.29 -10.48 4.56
C ALA A 59 -0.14 -10.23 6.07
N GLY A 60 -0.99 -9.37 6.62
CA GLY A 60 -0.89 -8.95 8.02
C GLY A 60 -0.12 -7.65 8.25
N ASP A 61 0.35 -6.99 7.19
CA ASP A 61 0.90 -5.65 7.29
C ASP A 61 -0.17 -4.56 7.22
N LEU A 62 0.21 -3.38 7.72
CA LEU A 62 -0.53 -2.15 7.55
C LEU A 62 0.16 -1.29 6.51
N VAL A 63 -0.54 -0.86 5.47
CA VAL A 63 0.02 -0.01 4.41
C VAL A 63 -0.56 1.39 4.51
N LEU A 64 0.31 2.41 4.49
CA LEU A 64 -0.11 3.80 4.37
C LEU A 64 -0.61 4.07 2.96
N VAL A 65 -1.78 4.70 2.86
CA VAL A 65 -2.41 5.00 1.57
C VAL A 65 -2.25 6.48 1.30
N HIS A 66 -1.68 6.91 0.18
CA HIS A 66 -1.63 8.32 -0.22
C HIS A 66 -2.72 8.63 -1.24
N SER A 67 -3.28 9.85 -1.19
CA SER A 67 -4.25 10.30 -2.19
C SER A 67 -3.63 10.34 -3.60
N PRO A 68 -4.35 9.85 -4.62
CA PRO A 68 -3.87 9.87 -6.00
C PRO A 68 -3.86 11.29 -6.59
N ASP A 69 -4.69 12.21 -6.09
CA ASP A 69 -4.81 13.57 -6.63
C ASP A 69 -3.52 14.41 -6.52
N ASN A 70 -2.66 14.05 -5.56
CA ASN A 70 -1.44 14.81 -5.26
C ASN A 70 -0.18 14.20 -5.88
N LYS A 71 -0.27 13.04 -6.52
CA LYS A 71 0.88 12.28 -7.04
C LYS A 71 0.51 11.54 -8.32
N ARG A 72 1.36 11.66 -9.34
CA ARG A 72 1.28 10.81 -10.52
C ARG A 72 1.67 9.37 -10.14
N ILE A 73 0.90 8.41 -10.63
CA ILE A 73 1.22 6.97 -10.52
C ILE A 73 2.34 6.66 -11.51
N ILE A 74 3.44 6.09 -11.04
CA ILE A 74 4.57 5.66 -11.87
C ILE A 74 4.45 4.16 -12.07
N THR A 75 4.36 3.72 -13.33
CA THR A 75 4.27 2.28 -13.62
C THR A 75 5.64 1.59 -13.59
N PHE A 76 5.66 0.27 -13.43
CA PHE A 76 6.89 -0.53 -13.48
C PHE A 76 7.66 -0.30 -14.79
N VAL A 77 6.95 -0.28 -15.93
CA VAL A 77 7.56 -0.04 -17.24
C VAL A 77 8.19 1.36 -17.33
N GLU A 78 7.54 2.39 -16.80
CA GLU A 78 8.12 3.73 -16.73
C GLU A 78 9.29 3.84 -15.76
N ALA A 79 9.26 3.11 -14.64
CA ALA A 79 10.32 3.13 -13.64
C ALA A 79 11.58 2.34 -14.07
N THR A 80 11.44 1.44 -15.04
CA THR A 80 12.53 0.60 -15.56
C THR A 80 13.09 1.08 -16.89
N ASP A 81 12.47 2.07 -17.53
CA ASP A 81 12.96 2.71 -18.76
C ASP A 81 14.10 3.69 -18.45
N PRO A 82 15.34 3.47 -18.94
CA PRO A 82 16.47 4.38 -18.73
C PRO A 82 16.27 5.78 -19.33
N SER A 83 15.29 5.95 -20.22
CA SER A 83 14.94 7.24 -20.82
C SER A 83 13.86 8.01 -20.06
N SER A 84 13.23 7.38 -19.07
CA SER A 84 12.21 7.97 -18.20
C SER A 84 12.83 8.84 -17.11
N ASP A 85 12.14 9.92 -16.74
CA ASP A 85 12.52 10.76 -15.59
C ASP A 85 12.40 10.00 -14.24
N TYR A 86 11.75 8.84 -14.24
CA TYR A 86 11.49 8.00 -13.07
C TYR A 86 12.31 6.71 -13.04
N TYR A 87 13.37 6.62 -13.85
CA TYR A 87 14.25 5.46 -13.86
C TYR A 87 14.78 5.14 -12.45
N GLU A 88 14.78 3.86 -12.07
CA GLU A 88 15.17 3.35 -10.74
C GLU A 88 14.25 3.82 -9.58
N TYR A 89 13.03 4.27 -9.89
CA TYR A 89 12.03 4.55 -8.87
C TYR A 89 11.44 3.25 -8.32
N GLU A 90 11.68 2.99 -7.04
CA GLU A 90 11.21 1.80 -6.33
C GLU A 90 10.14 2.14 -5.28
N SER A 91 9.15 1.26 -5.18
CA SER A 91 8.15 1.25 -4.11
C SER A 91 7.84 -0.17 -3.67
N LEU A 92 7.96 -0.40 -2.36
CA LEU A 92 7.64 -1.67 -1.70
C LEU A 92 8.36 -2.87 -2.34
N GLY A 93 9.69 -2.75 -2.45
CA GLY A 93 10.60 -3.84 -2.81
C GLY A 93 10.97 -3.96 -4.29
N MET A 94 10.23 -3.31 -5.19
CA MET A 94 10.49 -3.35 -6.64
C MET A 94 10.12 -2.02 -7.30
N GLU A 95 10.46 -1.87 -8.57
CA GLU A 95 10.22 -0.67 -9.37
C GLU A 95 8.72 -0.39 -9.58
N GLY A 96 8.37 0.89 -9.68
CA GLY A 96 7.00 1.34 -9.91
C GLY A 96 6.11 1.33 -8.65
N ASP A 97 4.96 1.98 -8.76
CA ASP A 97 4.01 2.15 -7.67
C ASP A 97 3.09 0.93 -7.51
N VAL A 98 2.73 0.68 -6.25
CA VAL A 98 1.60 -0.19 -5.89
C VAL A 98 0.38 0.68 -5.66
N ILE A 99 -0.73 0.34 -6.31
CA ILE A 99 -1.98 1.11 -6.23
C ILE A 99 -3.09 0.29 -5.59
N ILE A 100 -3.98 1.00 -4.90
CA ILE A 100 -5.19 0.45 -4.29
C ILE A 100 -6.37 0.95 -5.07
N PHE A 101 -7.18 0.05 -5.62
CA PHE A 101 -8.25 0.42 -6.56
C PHE A 101 -9.53 -0.40 -6.37
N GLU A 102 -10.63 0.19 -6.82
CA GLU A 102 -11.96 -0.44 -6.86
C GLU A 102 -12.12 -1.31 -8.11
N ARG A 103 -12.83 -2.43 -7.96
CA ARG A 103 -13.09 -3.34 -9.07
C ARG A 103 -14.08 -2.68 -10.04
N ASN A 104 -13.61 -2.24 -11.21
CA ASN A 104 -14.46 -1.55 -12.19
C ASN A 104 -15.23 -0.33 -11.61
N GLY A 105 -14.69 0.33 -10.58
CA GLY A 105 -15.36 1.45 -9.88
C GLY A 105 -16.48 1.04 -8.90
N GLU A 106 -16.47 -0.21 -8.43
CA GLU A 106 -17.43 -0.73 -7.46
C GLU A 106 -17.01 -0.41 -6.02
N THR A 107 -17.65 0.58 -5.42
CA THR A 107 -17.39 1.05 -4.04
C THR A 107 -17.74 0.03 -2.95
N ASP A 108 -18.65 -0.90 -3.24
CA ASP A 108 -19.12 -1.92 -2.27
C ASP A 108 -18.28 -3.21 -2.30
N SER A 109 -17.28 -3.29 -3.19
CA SER A 109 -16.39 -4.43 -3.33
C SER A 109 -15.11 -4.26 -2.50
N THR A 110 -14.50 -5.36 -2.05
CA THR A 110 -13.18 -5.30 -1.40
C THR A 110 -12.14 -4.80 -2.42
N PRO A 111 -11.46 -3.66 -2.15
CA PRO A 111 -10.43 -3.13 -3.02
C PRO A 111 -9.27 -4.10 -3.25
N ILE A 112 -8.55 -3.91 -4.33
CA ILE A 112 -7.35 -4.68 -4.68
C ILE A 112 -6.13 -3.79 -4.52
N ILE A 113 -5.03 -4.36 -4.03
CA ILE A 113 -3.73 -3.70 -3.87
C ILE A 113 -2.69 -4.46 -4.68
N HIS A 114 -2.31 -3.94 -5.85
CA HIS A 114 -1.38 -4.59 -6.77
C HIS A 114 -0.47 -3.55 -7.46
N ARG A 115 0.64 -4.02 -8.02
CA ARG A 115 1.61 -3.16 -8.72
C ARG A 115 1.05 -2.72 -10.07
N ALA A 116 1.22 -1.44 -10.40
CA ALA A 116 0.89 -0.94 -11.73
C ALA A 116 2.03 -1.32 -12.70
N LEU A 117 1.82 -2.34 -13.53
CA LEU A 117 2.84 -2.79 -14.48
C LEU A 117 3.07 -1.76 -15.57
N PHE A 118 1.99 -1.36 -16.25
CA PHE A 118 2.04 -0.38 -17.32
C PHE A 118 0.70 0.33 -17.48
N GLU A 119 0.74 1.57 -17.96
CA GLU A 119 -0.45 2.35 -18.28
C GLU A 119 -0.76 2.25 -19.77
N VAL A 120 -2.03 1.99 -20.10
CA VAL A 120 -2.55 2.07 -21.45
C VAL A 120 -3.14 3.45 -21.68
N VAL A 121 -2.53 4.23 -22.57
CA VAL A 121 -2.96 5.58 -22.91
C VAL A 121 -3.55 5.62 -24.31
N VAL A 122 -4.59 6.44 -24.49
CA VAL A 122 -5.19 6.70 -25.81
C VAL A 122 -4.17 7.40 -26.71
N GLY A 123 -3.92 6.82 -27.88
CA GLY A 123 -3.14 7.45 -28.96
C GLY A 123 -4.05 8.29 -29.86
N ASP A 124 -4.36 7.73 -31.02
CA ASP A 124 -5.21 8.38 -32.03
C ASP A 124 -6.67 8.07 -31.85
N THR A 125 -7.49 9.09 -32.10
CA THR A 125 -8.94 8.98 -32.07
C THR A 125 -9.56 9.50 -33.36
N VAL A 126 -10.69 8.90 -33.72
CA VAL A 126 -11.58 9.39 -34.78
C VAL A 126 -12.97 9.65 -34.19
N PRO A 127 -13.72 10.64 -34.72
CA PRO A 127 -15.06 10.91 -34.24
C PRO A 127 -15.99 9.73 -34.51
N THR A 128 -16.98 9.56 -33.64
CA THR A 128 -18.04 8.56 -33.80
C THR A 128 -18.98 8.94 -34.95
N ASN A 129 -19.69 7.94 -35.49
CA ASN A 129 -20.75 8.21 -36.46
C ASN A 129 -21.98 8.84 -35.77
N ASN A 130 -23.00 9.19 -36.56
CA ASN A 130 -24.24 9.83 -36.06
C ASN A 130 -25.01 8.97 -35.02
N GLU A 131 -24.65 7.70 -34.85
CA GLU A 131 -25.28 6.74 -33.91
C GLU A 131 -24.36 6.41 -32.73
N SER A 132 -23.28 7.18 -32.49
CA SER A 132 -22.29 6.94 -31.44
C SER A 132 -21.60 5.58 -31.55
N GLN A 133 -21.48 5.02 -32.75
CA GLN A 133 -20.80 3.76 -33.02
C GLN A 133 -19.47 4.00 -33.75
N CYS A 134 -18.54 3.06 -33.55
CA CYS A 134 -17.23 3.06 -34.19
C CYS A 134 -17.21 2.15 -35.41
N GLU A 135 -16.93 2.73 -36.58
CA GLU A 135 -16.65 1.96 -37.80
C GLU A 135 -15.28 1.28 -37.73
N VAL A 136 -14.31 1.95 -37.08
CA VAL A 136 -12.95 1.46 -36.85
C VAL A 136 -12.52 1.88 -35.44
N GLY A 137 -11.86 0.97 -34.73
CA GLY A 137 -11.34 1.23 -33.38
C GLY A 137 -12.29 0.84 -32.26
N VAL A 138 -11.94 1.22 -31.04
CA VAL A 138 -12.66 0.90 -29.81
C VAL A 138 -13.38 2.15 -29.31
N PHE A 139 -14.67 2.02 -28.99
CA PHE A 139 -15.47 3.13 -28.47
C PHE A 139 -15.05 3.48 -27.03
N TRP A 140 -14.68 4.75 -26.80
CA TRP A 140 -14.34 5.27 -25.49
C TRP A 140 -14.69 6.76 -25.35
N LYS A 141 -15.47 7.12 -24.31
CA LYS A 141 -15.83 8.52 -23.95
C LYS A 141 -16.14 9.40 -25.18
N ASP A 142 -17.04 8.91 -26.04
CA ASP A 142 -17.55 9.58 -27.26
C ASP A 142 -16.59 9.66 -28.47
N ALA A 143 -15.45 8.98 -28.41
CA ALA A 143 -14.50 8.86 -29.53
C ALA A 143 -14.17 7.40 -29.84
N CYS A 144 -13.70 7.15 -31.05
CA CYS A 144 -13.22 5.84 -31.48
C CYS A 144 -11.71 5.82 -31.44
N VAL A 145 -11.15 5.09 -30.48
CA VAL A 145 -9.71 4.94 -30.30
C VAL A 145 -9.17 3.97 -31.34
N THR A 146 -8.29 4.47 -32.20
CA THR A 146 -7.67 3.68 -33.27
C THR A 146 -6.25 3.22 -32.94
N SER A 147 -5.58 3.92 -32.02
CA SER A 147 -4.25 3.53 -31.56
C SER A 147 -4.05 3.81 -30.08
N TRP A 148 -3.11 3.09 -29.50
CA TRP A 148 -2.79 3.03 -28.09
C TRP A 148 -1.30 3.25 -27.89
N SER A 149 -0.91 3.79 -26.75
CA SER A 149 0.49 3.92 -26.37
C SER A 149 0.70 3.42 -24.95
N VAL A 150 1.89 2.89 -24.68
CA VAL A 150 2.33 2.50 -23.34
C VAL A 150 3.55 3.34 -22.98
N PRO A 151 3.42 4.32 -22.07
CA PRO A 151 4.55 5.10 -21.57
C PRO A 151 5.66 4.20 -21.02
N GLY A 152 6.93 4.59 -21.20
CA GLY A 152 8.10 3.79 -20.78
C GLY A 152 8.43 2.61 -21.69
N SER A 153 7.82 2.52 -22.89
CA SER A 153 8.08 1.44 -23.85
C SER A 153 8.18 1.94 -25.29
N ASP A 154 8.54 1.04 -26.21
CA ASP A 154 8.54 1.29 -27.65
C ASP A 154 7.13 1.26 -28.29
N GLN A 155 6.09 0.93 -27.52
CA GLN A 155 4.71 0.83 -27.99
C GLN A 155 4.06 2.22 -28.06
N ILE A 156 4.34 2.96 -29.15
CA ILE A 156 3.81 4.32 -29.36
C ILE A 156 2.83 4.33 -30.54
N ARG A 157 1.58 4.70 -30.28
CA ARG A 157 0.49 4.83 -31.29
C ARG A 157 0.32 3.56 -32.14
N VAL A 158 0.30 2.42 -31.48
CA VAL A 158 0.08 1.10 -32.08
C VAL A 158 -1.40 0.71 -32.05
N THR A 159 -1.86 -0.06 -33.04
CA THR A 159 -3.26 -0.55 -33.05
C THR A 159 -3.50 -1.69 -32.08
N LYS A 160 -2.45 -2.51 -31.85
CA LYS A 160 -2.40 -3.60 -30.88
C LYS A 160 -1.10 -3.50 -30.10
N ILE A 161 -1.18 -3.70 -28.80
CA ILE A 161 -0.05 -3.66 -27.89
C ILE A 161 0.66 -5.02 -27.92
N ASN A 162 1.97 -5.01 -28.14
CA ASN A 162 2.83 -6.16 -27.98
C ASN A 162 3.99 -5.77 -27.07
N LEU A 163 4.01 -6.25 -25.84
CA LEU A 163 4.96 -5.84 -24.83
C LEU A 163 5.62 -7.07 -24.22
N VAL A 164 6.93 -7.04 -24.04
CA VAL A 164 7.69 -8.11 -23.39
C VAL A 164 8.62 -7.47 -22.36
N LEU A 165 8.55 -7.93 -21.11
CA LEU A 165 9.33 -7.43 -19.98
C LEU A 165 10.59 -8.28 -19.79
N ASP A 166 11.50 -8.23 -20.77
CA ASP A 166 12.74 -9.02 -20.84
C ASP A 166 14.03 -8.19 -20.70
N GLY A 167 13.91 -6.90 -20.37
CA GLY A 167 15.04 -5.96 -20.28
C GLY A 167 15.44 -5.29 -21.60
N ASN A 168 14.89 -5.70 -22.75
CA ASN A 168 15.25 -5.10 -24.05
C ASN A 168 14.39 -3.88 -24.41
N SER A 169 13.06 -4.02 -24.29
CA SER A 169 12.09 -2.97 -24.68
C SER A 169 11.42 -2.30 -23.47
N ALA A 170 11.48 -2.95 -22.32
CA ALA A 170 11.01 -2.53 -21.01
C ALA A 170 11.76 -3.34 -19.94
N GLY A 171 11.58 -3.03 -18.65
CA GLY A 171 12.26 -3.72 -17.55
C GLY A 171 12.08 -5.24 -17.51
N GLU A 172 12.89 -5.90 -16.69
CA GLU A 172 12.86 -7.35 -16.48
C GLU A 172 11.78 -7.73 -15.44
N TYR A 173 10.71 -8.39 -15.86
CA TYR A 173 9.70 -8.92 -14.94
C TYR A 173 9.57 -10.43 -15.10
N GLU A 174 10.17 -11.16 -14.16
CA GLU A 174 10.23 -12.63 -14.20
C GLU A 174 8.97 -13.25 -13.60
N CYS A 175 8.30 -14.05 -14.41
CA CYS A 175 7.25 -14.95 -13.97
C CYS A 175 7.92 -16.24 -13.47
N SER A 176 7.70 -16.57 -12.20
CA SER A 176 8.07 -17.87 -11.63
C SER A 176 7.55 -19.02 -12.50
N GLU A 177 8.16 -20.21 -12.44
CA GLU A 177 7.88 -21.35 -13.34
C GLU A 177 6.40 -21.82 -13.28
N VAL A 178 5.51 -21.13 -13.98
CA VAL A 178 4.11 -21.52 -14.15
C VAL A 178 4.05 -22.64 -15.18
N VAL A 179 3.31 -23.70 -14.83
CA VAL A 179 3.05 -24.83 -15.71
C VAL A 179 2.39 -24.35 -17.01
N GLY A 180 3.11 -24.38 -18.13
CA GLY A 180 2.65 -23.91 -19.44
C GLY A 180 3.48 -22.77 -20.06
N HIS A 181 4.43 -22.19 -19.32
CA HIS A 181 5.41 -21.21 -19.83
C HIS A 181 6.63 -21.90 -20.46
N GLU A 182 6.43 -22.78 -21.43
CA GLU A 182 7.56 -23.48 -22.08
C GLU A 182 8.39 -22.55 -22.97
N ASP A 183 7.83 -21.41 -23.40
CA ASP A 183 8.44 -20.51 -24.40
C ASP A 183 9.15 -19.27 -23.81
N SER A 184 8.78 -18.80 -22.62
CA SER A 184 9.39 -17.61 -21.99
C SER A 184 9.05 -17.49 -20.50
N LYS A 185 10.03 -17.09 -19.70
CA LYS A 185 9.88 -16.76 -18.26
C LYS A 185 9.44 -15.31 -18.01
N TRP A 186 9.36 -14.49 -19.04
CA TRP A 186 9.08 -13.05 -18.91
C TRP A 186 7.59 -12.74 -19.05
N TYR A 187 7.12 -11.74 -18.30
CA TYR A 187 5.77 -11.21 -18.52
C TYR A 187 5.67 -10.65 -19.94
N SER A 188 4.62 -11.06 -20.67
CA SER A 188 4.43 -10.69 -22.05
C SER A 188 2.96 -10.51 -22.40
N VAL A 189 2.68 -9.57 -23.28
CA VAL A 189 1.37 -9.23 -23.81
C VAL A 189 1.46 -9.32 -25.33
N GLU A 190 0.59 -10.10 -25.97
CA GLU A 190 0.61 -10.31 -27.42
C GLU A 190 -0.74 -9.91 -28.05
N ASN A 191 -0.67 -9.09 -29.10
CA ASN A 191 -1.84 -8.67 -29.88
C ASN A 191 -3.01 -8.10 -29.06
N TYR A 192 -2.71 -7.49 -27.92
CA TYR A 192 -3.73 -6.96 -27.03
C TYR A 192 -4.39 -5.72 -27.63
N THR A 193 -5.72 -5.70 -27.62
CA THR A 193 -6.53 -4.55 -28.02
C THR A 193 -7.29 -4.06 -26.79
N PRO A 194 -6.86 -2.96 -26.16
CA PRO A 194 -7.49 -2.44 -24.95
C PRO A 194 -8.96 -2.11 -25.14
N MET A 195 -9.78 -2.43 -24.13
CA MET A 195 -11.19 -2.03 -24.09
C MET A 195 -11.39 -0.59 -23.59
N SER A 196 -10.42 -0.09 -22.82
CA SER A 196 -10.37 1.24 -22.24
C SER A 196 -8.92 1.60 -21.91
N PRO A 197 -8.57 2.89 -21.82
CA PRO A 197 -7.32 3.30 -21.17
C PRO A 197 -7.37 3.01 -19.68
N GLY A 198 -6.19 2.91 -19.07
CA GLY A 198 -6.01 2.64 -17.64
C GLY A 198 -4.79 1.76 -17.37
N TYR A 199 -4.57 1.47 -16.09
CA TYR A 199 -3.45 0.67 -15.63
C TYR A 199 -3.75 -0.82 -15.75
N ILE A 200 -2.74 -1.58 -16.17
CA ILE A 200 -2.70 -3.03 -16.02
C ILE A 200 -1.94 -3.34 -14.73
N THR A 201 -2.56 -4.13 -13.87
CA THR A 201 -2.08 -4.38 -12.51
C THR A 201 -1.80 -5.86 -12.27
N LEU A 202 -0.76 -6.15 -11.51
CA LEU A 202 -0.36 -7.51 -11.17
C LEU A 202 0.10 -7.58 -9.72
N GLY A 203 -0.30 -8.65 -9.04
CA GLY A 203 0.28 -8.99 -7.75
C GLY A 203 1.68 -9.54 -7.93
N ASP A 204 2.64 -9.02 -7.17
CA ASP A 204 4.05 -9.41 -7.23
C ASP A 204 4.25 -10.94 -7.08
N ASN A 205 3.36 -11.59 -6.35
CA ASN A 205 3.29 -13.04 -6.14
C ASN A 205 1.95 -13.62 -6.63
N ASN A 206 1.63 -13.35 -7.90
CA ASN A 206 0.41 -13.85 -8.54
C ASN A 206 0.67 -14.68 -9.80
N ASN A 207 1.85 -15.32 -9.93
CA ASN A 207 2.19 -16.21 -11.06
C ASN A 207 1.98 -15.55 -12.45
N CYS A 208 2.22 -14.25 -12.56
CA CYS A 208 1.95 -13.47 -13.78
C CYS A 208 0.52 -13.54 -14.34
N ASP A 209 -0.45 -13.89 -13.49
CA ASP A 209 -1.87 -13.74 -13.79
C ASP A 209 -2.26 -12.30 -13.45
N ASP A 210 -2.16 -11.38 -14.41
CA ASP A 210 -2.56 -9.99 -14.18
C ASP A 210 -4.07 -9.86 -13.99
N ASP A 211 -4.48 -8.80 -13.31
CA ASP A 211 -5.86 -8.64 -12.86
C ASP A 211 -6.86 -8.51 -14.01
N GLN A 212 -6.41 -8.04 -15.18
CA GLN A 212 -7.23 -7.76 -16.36
C GLN A 212 -7.19 -8.87 -17.42
N ALA A 213 -6.46 -9.96 -17.14
CA ALA A 213 -6.24 -11.08 -18.04
C ALA A 213 -5.68 -10.71 -19.42
N VAL A 214 -4.71 -9.78 -19.47
CA VAL A 214 -4.10 -9.31 -20.73
C VAL A 214 -2.80 -10.02 -21.08
N GLY A 215 -2.12 -10.57 -20.07
CA GLY A 215 -0.88 -11.31 -20.21
C GLY A 215 -1.10 -12.59 -21.00
N LYS A 216 -0.12 -12.95 -21.83
CA LYS A 216 -0.14 -14.13 -22.71
C LYS A 216 -0.48 -15.43 -21.97
N TYR A 217 -0.02 -15.53 -20.73
CA TYR A 217 -0.20 -16.71 -19.88
C TYR A 217 -1.15 -16.46 -18.71
N SER A 218 -1.83 -15.30 -18.68
CA SER A 218 -2.90 -15.09 -17.73
C SER A 218 -3.99 -16.14 -17.96
N THR A 219 -4.46 -16.75 -16.87
CA THR A 219 -5.46 -17.83 -16.96
C THR A 219 -6.87 -17.28 -16.90
N ASN A 220 -7.17 -16.44 -15.91
CA ASN A 220 -8.52 -15.95 -15.68
C ASN A 220 -8.57 -14.46 -15.34
N GLY A 221 -7.46 -13.87 -14.89
CA GLY A 221 -7.46 -12.58 -14.21
C GLY A 221 -8.47 -12.54 -13.07
N LEU A 222 -8.89 -11.33 -12.70
CA LEU A 222 -9.87 -11.11 -11.66
C LEU A 222 -11.26 -10.83 -12.25
N MET A 223 -12.27 -11.31 -11.54
CA MET A 223 -13.68 -11.14 -11.90
C MET A 223 -14.41 -10.46 -10.73
N SER A 224 -15.21 -9.44 -11.05
CA SER A 224 -16.27 -8.96 -10.18
C SER A 224 -17.55 -9.76 -10.40
N ILE A 225 -18.27 -10.00 -9.29
CA ILE A 225 -19.61 -10.60 -9.28
C ILE A 225 -20.62 -9.71 -10.03
N HIS A 226 -20.44 -8.39 -10.02
CA HIS A 226 -21.41 -7.42 -10.54
C HIS A 226 -21.08 -6.97 -11.96
N SER A 227 -19.82 -6.72 -12.28
CA SER A 227 -19.38 -6.16 -13.57
C SER A 227 -18.62 -7.13 -14.48
N GLY A 228 -18.35 -8.35 -14.04
CA GLY A 228 -17.59 -9.34 -14.81
C GLY A 228 -16.08 -9.08 -14.74
N MET A 229 -15.37 -9.31 -15.85
CA MET A 229 -13.92 -9.17 -15.91
C MET A 229 -13.46 -7.75 -15.55
N ILE A 230 -12.39 -7.65 -14.76
CA ILE A 230 -11.80 -6.37 -14.41
C ILE A 230 -11.20 -5.74 -15.67
N ARG A 231 -11.52 -4.47 -15.90
CA ARG A 231 -11.02 -3.67 -17.00
C ARG A 231 -9.72 -2.97 -16.59
N PRO A 232 -8.95 -2.42 -17.55
CA PRO A 232 -7.83 -1.53 -17.23
C PRO A 232 -8.27 -0.49 -16.20
N VAL A 233 -7.52 -0.41 -15.10
CA VAL A 233 -7.88 0.38 -13.93
C VAL A 233 -7.84 1.84 -14.31
N GLN A 234 -9.00 2.50 -14.32
CA GLN A 234 -9.03 3.93 -14.59
C GLN A 234 -8.51 4.71 -13.39
N GLU A 235 -7.94 5.88 -13.65
CA GLU A 235 -7.41 6.78 -12.63
C GLU A 235 -8.46 7.15 -11.57
N ASP A 236 -9.74 7.30 -11.96
CA ASP A 236 -10.86 7.60 -11.06
C ASP A 236 -11.30 6.40 -10.19
N TRP A 237 -10.80 5.19 -10.47
CA TRP A 237 -11.04 4.00 -9.65
C TRP A 237 -9.94 3.77 -8.62
N VAL A 238 -8.83 4.52 -8.71
CA VAL A 238 -7.73 4.43 -7.75
C VAL A 238 -8.14 5.15 -6.47
N ILE A 239 -8.18 4.39 -5.37
CA ILE A 239 -8.47 4.90 -4.02
C ILE A 239 -7.22 5.57 -3.45
N GLY A 240 -6.04 5.02 -3.75
CA GLY A 240 -4.77 5.61 -3.37
C GLY A 240 -3.55 4.83 -3.81
N ILE A 241 -2.39 5.46 -3.60
CA ILE A 241 -1.07 4.90 -3.91
C ILE A 241 -0.44 4.43 -2.60
N SER A 242 0.02 3.19 -2.57
CA SER A 242 0.67 2.60 -1.40
C SER A 242 1.98 3.33 -1.10
N GLY A 243 2.13 3.75 0.16
CA GLY A 243 3.33 4.36 0.71
C GLY A 243 4.12 3.35 1.55
N ALA A 244 4.58 3.79 2.72
CA ALA A 244 5.32 2.91 3.62
C ALA A 244 4.41 1.87 4.28
N GLU A 245 4.98 0.69 4.51
CA GLU A 245 4.38 -0.35 5.34
C GLU A 245 4.66 -0.12 6.84
N ILE A 246 3.82 -0.72 7.67
CA ILE A 246 4.03 -0.91 9.09
C ILE A 246 3.92 -2.42 9.34
N PRO A 247 5.06 -3.11 9.51
CA PRO A 247 5.09 -4.56 9.54
C PRO A 247 4.28 -5.18 10.68
N TRP A 248 3.65 -6.32 10.39
CA TRP A 248 3.04 -7.28 11.31
C TRP A 248 1.82 -6.82 12.11
N LEU A 249 1.61 -5.51 12.28
CA LEU A 249 0.56 -4.95 13.13
C LEU A 249 -0.86 -5.25 12.61
N GLY A 250 -1.04 -5.36 11.29
CA GLY A 250 -2.30 -5.75 10.66
C GLY A 250 -2.74 -7.17 11.04
N THR A 251 -1.81 -8.04 11.42
CA THR A 251 -2.09 -9.41 11.90
C THR A 251 -3.07 -9.42 13.06
N VAL A 252 -3.01 -8.41 13.96
CA VAL A 252 -3.94 -8.30 15.09
C VAL A 252 -5.38 -8.13 14.60
N LYS A 253 -5.59 -7.34 13.54
CA LYS A 253 -6.92 -7.21 12.91
C LYS A 253 -7.35 -8.55 12.32
N LEU A 254 -6.47 -9.22 11.58
CA LEU A 254 -6.77 -10.51 10.94
C LEU A 254 -7.09 -11.63 11.95
N MET A 255 -6.52 -11.61 13.16
CA MET A 255 -6.85 -12.55 14.24
C MET A 255 -8.30 -12.43 14.73
N VAL A 256 -8.88 -11.23 14.65
CA VAL A 256 -10.25 -10.95 15.12
C VAL A 256 -11.25 -10.76 13.97
N SER A 257 -10.77 -10.72 12.73
CA SER A 257 -11.60 -10.72 11.53
C SER A 257 -12.36 -12.04 11.39
N GLY A 258 -13.63 -11.95 10.99
CA GLY A 258 -14.46 -13.10 10.63
C GLY A 258 -15.35 -12.76 9.44
N GLY A 259 -16.00 -13.77 8.86
CA GLY A 259 -16.81 -13.60 7.64
C GLY A 259 -15.99 -13.88 6.38
N ASP A 260 -15.97 -12.92 5.45
CA ASP A 260 -15.36 -13.05 4.11
C ASP A 260 -13.83 -12.83 4.09
N SER A 261 -13.22 -12.49 5.22
CA SER A 261 -11.77 -12.30 5.33
C SER A 261 -11.05 -13.66 5.45
N PRO A 262 -9.91 -13.88 4.74
CA PRO A 262 -9.10 -15.09 4.88
C PRO A 262 -8.45 -15.22 6.28
N GLY A 263 -8.55 -14.17 7.11
CA GLY A 263 -8.03 -14.14 8.47
C GLY A 263 -6.51 -14.32 8.49
N VAL A 264 -6.02 -15.13 9.41
CA VAL A 264 -4.58 -15.36 9.61
C VAL A 264 -3.97 -16.43 8.69
N SER A 265 -4.76 -17.04 7.81
CA SER A 265 -4.33 -18.22 7.04
C SER A 265 -3.21 -17.93 6.03
N GLN A 266 -3.10 -16.68 5.58
CA GLN A 266 -2.11 -16.24 4.60
C GLN A 266 -0.95 -15.44 5.23
N VAL A 267 -1.00 -15.20 6.55
CA VAL A 267 0.03 -14.42 7.26
C VAL A 267 1.30 -15.26 7.43
N PRO A 268 2.49 -14.71 7.11
CA PRO A 268 3.76 -15.42 7.30
C PRO A 268 4.00 -15.81 8.77
N GLY A 269 4.61 -16.97 8.99
CA GLY A 269 4.83 -17.50 10.34
C GLY A 269 5.72 -16.59 11.20
N GLN A 270 6.72 -15.95 10.60
CA GLN A 270 7.63 -15.04 11.31
C GLN A 270 6.94 -13.75 11.74
N SER A 271 5.93 -13.27 11.00
CA SER A 271 5.18 -12.06 11.34
C SER A 271 4.54 -12.15 12.74
N PHE A 272 4.07 -13.34 13.14
CA PHE A 272 3.57 -13.55 14.51
C PHE A 272 4.66 -13.41 15.58
N MET A 273 5.85 -13.96 15.32
CA MET A 273 6.97 -13.89 16.26
C MET A 273 7.46 -12.45 16.41
N TYR A 274 7.58 -11.72 15.30
CA TYR A 274 7.99 -10.33 15.31
C TYR A 274 6.93 -9.42 15.93
N LEU A 275 5.64 -9.68 15.72
CA LEU A 275 4.56 -8.98 16.42
C LEU A 275 4.67 -9.17 17.94
N ILE A 276 4.87 -10.39 18.43
CA ILE A 276 5.03 -10.66 19.87
C ILE A 276 6.26 -9.95 20.42
N LEU A 277 7.38 -9.99 19.69
CA LEU A 277 8.60 -9.30 20.07
C LEU A 277 8.38 -7.78 20.13
N PHE A 278 7.71 -7.20 19.13
CA PHE A 278 7.38 -5.78 19.08
C PHE A 278 6.51 -5.36 20.25
N VAL A 279 5.41 -6.07 20.52
CA VAL A 279 4.54 -5.80 21.66
C VAL A 279 5.30 -5.95 22.98
N GLY A 280 6.11 -6.99 23.11
CA GLY A 280 6.98 -7.20 24.28
C GLY A 280 7.97 -6.06 24.48
N ALA A 281 8.58 -5.56 23.40
CA ALA A 281 9.50 -4.43 23.43
C ALA A 281 8.79 -3.15 23.86
N VAL A 282 7.61 -2.84 23.30
CA VAL A 282 6.81 -1.66 23.68
C VAL A 282 6.43 -1.69 25.16
N LEU A 283 6.05 -2.85 25.70
CA LEU A 283 5.71 -3.00 27.12
C LEU A 283 6.94 -2.94 28.03
N ALA A 284 8.10 -3.46 27.59
CA ALA A 284 9.34 -3.42 28.34
C ALA A 284 10.02 -2.04 28.32
N LEU A 285 9.77 -1.25 27.28
CA LEU A 285 10.39 0.06 27.05
C LEU A 285 10.25 1.03 28.24
N PRO A 286 9.06 1.28 28.83
CA PRO A 286 8.97 2.14 30.02
C PRO A 286 9.70 1.55 31.22
N MET A 287 9.65 0.22 31.42
CA MET A 287 10.37 -0.44 32.52
C MET A 287 11.89 -0.30 32.40
N MET A 288 12.42 -0.12 31.19
CA MET A 288 13.84 0.09 30.93
C MET A 288 14.22 1.57 30.94
N ILE A 289 13.42 2.43 30.30
CA ILE A 289 13.69 3.86 30.17
C ILE A 289 13.54 4.56 31.51
N ASP A 290 12.50 4.28 32.29
CA ASP A 290 12.25 4.96 33.56
C ASP A 290 13.43 4.86 34.54
N PRO A 291 13.98 3.68 34.87
CA PRO A 291 15.13 3.60 35.76
C PRO A 291 16.40 4.19 35.13
N MET A 292 16.55 4.14 33.80
CA MET A 292 17.69 4.73 33.11
C MET A 292 17.65 6.26 33.18
N VAL A 293 16.53 6.87 32.82
CA VAL A 293 16.29 8.31 32.90
C VAL A 293 16.38 8.77 34.36
N ASN A 294 15.78 8.05 35.30
CA ASN A 294 15.87 8.39 36.72
C ASN A 294 17.32 8.31 37.24
N ARG A 295 18.13 7.36 36.79
CA ARG A 295 19.56 7.31 37.14
C ARG A 295 20.33 8.49 36.54
N LEU A 296 20.04 8.86 35.28
CA LEU A 296 20.68 10.00 34.62
C LEU A 296 20.29 11.32 35.31
N LEU A 297 19.00 11.53 35.59
CA LEU A 297 18.50 12.72 36.27
C LEU A 297 19.07 12.86 37.68
N LYS A 298 19.14 11.78 38.46
CA LYS A 298 19.76 11.81 39.81
C LYS A 298 21.25 12.18 39.81
N ASN A 299 21.96 11.86 38.73
CA ASN A 299 23.36 12.21 38.57
C ASN A 299 23.57 13.60 37.93
N SER A 300 22.49 14.32 37.61
CA SER A 300 22.60 15.66 37.05
C SER A 300 23.02 16.68 38.14
N PRO A 301 23.88 17.65 37.79
CA PRO A 301 24.37 18.64 38.76
C PRO A 301 23.23 19.49 39.35
N GLU A 302 22.17 19.73 38.58
CA GLU A 302 20.98 20.49 39.01
C GLU A 302 20.24 19.79 40.16
N VAL A 303 20.07 18.46 40.08
CA VAL A 303 19.42 17.69 41.15
C VAL A 303 20.29 17.61 42.40
N ILE A 304 21.61 17.48 42.24
CA ILE A 304 22.55 17.47 43.37
C ILE A 304 22.57 18.82 44.09
N GLU A 305 22.47 19.93 43.36
CA GLU A 305 22.41 21.28 43.92
C GLU A 305 21.08 21.52 44.63
N ALA A 306 19.96 21.09 44.04
CA ALA A 306 18.64 21.14 44.68
C ALA A 306 18.57 20.34 45.99
N GLU A 307 19.12 19.11 46.02
CA GLU A 307 19.20 18.32 47.27
C GLU A 307 20.04 19.03 48.34
N ARG A 308 21.13 19.70 47.94
CA ARG A 308 21.98 20.46 48.85
C ARG A 308 21.22 21.67 49.42
N GLU A 309 20.47 22.39 48.60
CA GLU A 309 19.62 23.51 49.03
C GLU A 309 18.51 23.06 49.99
N GLU A 310 17.84 21.94 49.72
CA GLU A 310 16.84 21.36 50.62
C GLU A 310 17.43 21.00 52.00
N VAL A 311 18.61 20.37 52.02
CA VAL A 311 19.30 20.04 53.28
C VAL A 311 19.63 21.31 54.08
N ILE A 312 20.13 22.35 53.41
CA ILE A 312 20.42 23.64 54.05
C ILE A 312 19.13 24.25 54.61
N ALA A 313 18.05 24.31 53.83
CA ALA A 313 16.77 24.85 54.27
C ALA A 313 16.21 24.11 55.50
N LYS A 314 16.34 22.78 55.54
CA LYS A 314 15.88 21.97 56.66
C LYS A 314 16.67 22.23 57.95
N ILE A 315 17.98 22.41 57.85
CA ILE A 315 18.83 22.77 58.98
C ILE A 315 18.40 24.13 59.57
N TYR A 316 18.22 25.15 58.72
CA TYR A 316 17.76 26.46 59.18
C TYR A 316 16.37 26.41 59.82
N SER A 317 15.43 25.65 59.25
CA SER A 317 14.09 25.49 59.85
C SER A 317 14.09 24.79 61.21
N SER A 318 15.08 23.91 61.46
CA SER A 318 15.19 23.17 62.73
C SER A 318 15.92 23.94 63.82
N GLU A 319 16.66 25.00 63.48
CA GLU A 319 17.27 25.91 64.46
C GLU A 319 16.31 27.02 64.92
N GLU A 320 15.20 27.24 64.21
CA GLU A 320 14.14 28.21 64.56
C GLU A 320 13.01 27.62 65.44
N GLU A 321 12.97 26.31 65.68
CA GLU A 321 12.09 25.64 66.68
C GLU A 321 12.78 25.42 68.03
#